data_AF-A0A401IA27-F1
#
_entry.id   AF-A0A401IA27-F1
#
_cell.length_a   1.000
_cell.length_b   1.000
_cell.length_c   1.000
_cell.angle_alpha   90.00
_cell.angle_beta   90.00
_cell.angle_gamma   90.00
#
_symmetry.space_group_name_H-M   'P 1'
#
loop_
_entity.id
_entity.type
_entity.pdbx_description
1 polymer ?
#
loop_
_entity_poly.entity_id
_entity_poly.type
_entity_poly.pdbx_seq_one_letter_code
_entity_poly.pdbx_strand_id
1 'polypeptide(L)'
;MLSSILLILALGCSSNAIHIGGEVSRITITEYESNEPLVEITEKSKIDDITRSLEKAKTVTTSAMDIALPDYKLSFRSERNEVILELGYYIQPLDLDGISGHYWSSEKDLFIGSSVAIEIPQ
;
A
#
# COMPACT_ATOMS: atom_id res chain seq x y z
N MET A 1 17.88 -43.82 26.10
CA MET A 1 16.90 -43.18 25.19
C MET A 1 16.61 -41.80 25.75
N LEU A 2 17.26 -40.76 25.24
CA LEU A 2 16.88 -39.38 25.52
C LEU A 2 16.64 -38.73 24.17
N SER A 3 15.37 -38.72 23.78
CA SER A 3 14.90 -38.07 22.56
C SER A 3 14.93 -36.56 22.83
N SER A 4 15.98 -35.88 22.37
CA SER A 4 16.05 -34.42 22.39
C SER A 4 15.09 -33.86 21.35
N ILE A 5 14.02 -33.23 21.82
CA ILE A 5 13.04 -32.53 20.99
C ILE A 5 13.71 -31.33 20.33
N LEU A 6 13.80 -31.36 19.00
CA LEU A 6 14.24 -30.27 18.15
C LEU A 6 13.14 -29.19 18.11
N LEU A 7 13.37 -28.06 18.80
CA LEU A 7 12.48 -26.91 18.75
C LEU A 7 12.74 -26.13 17.45
N ILE A 8 11.95 -26.42 16.41
CA ILE A 8 11.97 -25.65 15.16
C ILE A 8 11.27 -24.32 15.44
N LEU A 9 12.06 -23.29 15.73
CA LEU A 9 11.61 -21.90 15.69
C LEU A 9 11.27 -21.56 14.24
N ALA A 10 10.02 -21.76 13.85
CA ALA A 10 9.48 -21.15 12.65
C ALA A 10 9.41 -19.63 12.89
N LEU A 11 10.53 -18.94 12.65
CA LEU A 11 10.49 -17.53 12.27
C LEU A 11 9.82 -17.49 10.91
N GLY A 12 8.48 -17.56 10.92
CA GLY A 12 7.67 -17.19 9.77
C GLY A 12 7.93 -15.71 9.53
N CYS A 13 8.84 -15.40 8.61
CA CYS A 13 8.85 -14.11 7.94
C CYS A 13 7.57 -14.06 7.09
N SER A 14 6.44 -13.77 7.71
CA SER A 14 5.22 -13.42 7.00
C SER A 14 5.48 -12.06 6.37
N SER A 15 5.98 -12.04 5.13
CA SER A 15 5.88 -10.83 4.32
C SER A 15 4.39 -10.51 4.23
N ASN A 16 3.93 -9.46 4.90
CA ASN A 16 2.55 -9.01 4.80
C ASN A 16 2.39 -8.29 3.46
N ALA A 17 2.38 -9.09 2.39
CA ALA A 17 2.05 -8.63 1.06
C ALA A 17 0.60 -8.11 1.08
N ILE A 18 0.37 -6.94 0.52
CA ILE A 18 -0.99 -6.47 0.28
C ILE A 18 -1.58 -7.32 -0.83
N HIS A 19 -2.72 -7.94 -0.58
CA HIS A 19 -3.45 -8.65 -1.61
C HIS A 19 -4.57 -7.76 -2.14
N ILE A 20 -4.58 -7.52 -3.46
CA ILE A 20 -5.61 -6.74 -4.13
C ILE A 20 -6.64 -7.76 -4.65
N GLY A 21 -7.73 -7.93 -3.92
CA GLY A 21 -8.68 -9.03 -4.11
C GLY A 21 -9.59 -8.95 -5.34
N GLY A 22 -9.25 -8.13 -6.35
CA GLY A 22 -10.09 -7.91 -7.52
C GLY A 22 -9.38 -7.19 -8.65
N GLU A 23 -10.02 -7.16 -9.83
CA GLU A 23 -9.50 -6.44 -10.99
C GLU A 23 -9.70 -4.93 -10.82
N VAL A 24 -8.60 -4.19 -10.84
CA VAL A 24 -8.59 -2.73 -10.77
C VAL A 24 -8.70 -2.18 -12.19
N SER A 25 -9.76 -1.41 -12.45
CA SER A 25 -9.98 -0.72 -13.73
C SER A 25 -9.55 0.74 -13.71
N ARG A 26 -9.52 1.36 -12.53
CA ARG A 26 -9.12 2.75 -12.33
C ARG A 26 -8.61 3.00 -10.91
N ILE A 27 -7.77 4.01 -10.78
CA ILE A 27 -7.33 4.54 -9.48
C ILE A 27 -7.76 6.00 -9.43
N THR A 28 -8.65 6.32 -8.50
CA THR A 28 -9.08 7.70 -8.25
C THR A 28 -8.19 8.31 -7.19
N ILE A 29 -7.72 9.54 -7.41
CA ILE A 29 -6.87 10.30 -6.49
C ILE A 29 -7.66 11.49 -5.97
N THR A 30 -7.74 11.60 -4.65
CA THR A 30 -8.35 12.74 -3.95
C THR A 30 -7.36 13.32 -2.96
N GLU A 31 -7.49 14.61 -2.65
CA GLU A 31 -6.82 15.20 -1.48
C GLU A 31 -7.30 14.52 -0.20
N TYR A 32 -6.37 14.26 0.73
CA TYR A 32 -6.62 13.33 1.83
C TYR A 32 -7.67 13.85 2.82
N GLU A 33 -7.61 15.13 3.21
CA GLU A 33 -8.47 15.70 4.24
C GLU A 33 -9.83 16.14 3.68
N SER A 34 -9.83 16.86 2.56
CA SER A 34 -11.00 17.46 1.92
C SER A 34 -11.78 16.47 1.06
N ASN A 35 -11.17 15.35 0.65
CA ASN A 35 -11.70 14.42 -0.36
C ASN A 35 -11.99 15.10 -1.72
N GLU A 36 -11.35 16.23 -2.02
CA GLU A 36 -11.47 16.88 -3.33
C GLU A 36 -10.87 15.97 -4.42
N PRO A 37 -11.62 15.65 -5.49
CA PRO A 37 -11.12 14.81 -6.58
C PRO A 37 -10.09 15.57 -7.43
N LEU A 38 -8.95 14.92 -7.70
CA LEU A 38 -7.85 15.51 -8.46
C LEU A 38 -7.71 14.89 -9.84
N VAL A 39 -7.48 13.58 -9.88
CA VAL A 39 -7.19 12.86 -11.13
C VAL A 39 -7.62 11.41 -11.03
N GLU A 40 -7.83 10.80 -12.19
CA GLU A 40 -8.09 9.37 -12.32
C GLU A 40 -7.06 8.75 -13.26
N ILE A 41 -6.51 7.60 -12.86
CA ILE A 41 -5.63 6.78 -13.70
C ILE A 41 -6.47 5.63 -14.25
N THR A 42 -6.62 5.57 -15.57
CA THR A 42 -7.32 4.49 -16.29
C THR A 42 -6.39 3.70 -17.22
N GLU A 43 -5.12 4.09 -17.30
CA GLU A 43 -4.13 3.44 -18.14
C GLU A 43 -3.76 2.07 -17.56
N LYS A 44 -4.21 0.99 -18.21
CA LYS A 44 -4.03 -0.38 -17.71
C LYS A 44 -2.58 -0.71 -17.36
N SER A 45 -1.61 -0.32 -18.18
CA SER A 45 -0.20 -0.60 -17.89
C SER A 45 0.26 0.05 -16.59
N LYS A 46 -0.12 1.31 -16.33
CA LYS A 46 0.21 2.01 -15.07
C LYS A 46 -0.46 1.34 -13.87
N ILE A 47 -1.73 0.96 -14.01
CA ILE A 47 -2.47 0.26 -12.95
C ILE A 47 -1.81 -1.09 -12.65
N ASP A 48 -1.49 -1.87 -13.68
CA ASP A 48 -0.84 -3.18 -13.54
C ASP A 48 0.55 -3.05 -12.88
N ASP A 49 1.31 -1.99 -13.18
CA ASP A 49 2.61 -1.74 -12.57
C ASP A 49 2.52 -1.34 -11.09
N ILE A 50 1.58 -0.44 -10.75
CA ILE A 50 1.33 -0.02 -9.35
C ILE A 50 0.86 -1.23 -8.53
N THR A 51 -0.19 -1.91 -8.98
CA THR A 51 -0.78 -3.06 -8.26
C THR A 51 0.27 -4.15 -8.01
N ARG A 52 1.02 -4.55 -9.05
CA ARG A 52 2.09 -5.53 -8.94
C ARG A 52 3.20 -5.10 -7.97
N SER A 53 3.53 -3.81 -7.94
CA SER A 53 4.52 -3.27 -7.00
C SER A 53 4.03 -3.40 -5.56
N LEU A 54 2.78 -3.02 -5.29
CA LEU A 54 2.17 -3.11 -3.96
C LEU A 54 2.03 -4.55 -3.46
N GLU A 55 1.67 -5.48 -4.33
CA GLU A 55 1.55 -6.91 -3.96
C GLU A 55 2.88 -7.57 -3.61
N LYS A 56 4.00 -7.02 -4.10
CA LYS A 56 5.36 -7.51 -3.84
C LYS A 56 6.11 -6.69 -2.80
N ALA A 57 5.54 -5.57 -2.37
CA ALA A 57 6.18 -4.65 -1.47
C ALA A 57 6.38 -5.28 -0.09
N LYS A 58 7.51 -4.96 0.52
CA LYS A 58 7.68 -5.18 1.96
C LYS A 58 6.81 -4.17 2.70
N THR A 59 6.36 -4.56 3.88
CA THR A 59 5.53 -3.69 4.72
C THR A 59 6.09 -3.65 6.14
N VAL A 60 5.84 -2.54 6.81
CA VAL A 60 6.11 -2.35 8.25
C VAL A 60 4.82 -1.88 8.92
N THR A 61 4.62 -2.27 10.16
CA THR A 61 3.47 -1.78 10.94
C THR A 61 3.73 -0.35 11.40
N THR A 62 2.66 0.43 11.43
CA THR A 62 2.62 1.84 11.87
C THR A 62 1.72 2.04 13.09
N SER A 63 1.17 0.95 13.65
CA SER A 63 0.19 0.98 14.75
C SER A 63 0.67 1.68 16.03
N ALA A 64 1.99 1.77 16.23
CA ALA A 64 2.63 2.45 17.36
C ALA A 64 3.45 3.69 16.94
N MET A 65 3.34 4.11 15.68
CA MET A 65 4.08 5.26 15.14
C MET A 65 3.16 6.47 15.04
N ASP A 66 3.67 7.63 15.41
CA ASP A 66 3.04 8.93 15.13
C ASP A 66 3.60 9.44 13.80
N ILE A 67 2.88 9.17 12.71
CA ILE A 67 3.24 9.60 11.36
C ILE A 67 2.26 10.66 10.87
N ALA A 68 2.76 11.63 10.09
CA ALA A 68 1.90 12.62 9.46
C ALA A 68 0.85 11.94 8.57
N LEU A 69 -0.31 12.57 8.41
CA LEU A 69 -1.30 12.09 7.45
C LEU A 69 -0.76 12.21 6.01
N PRO A 70 -1.17 11.30 5.11
CA PRO A 70 -0.83 11.40 3.69
C PRO A 70 -1.37 12.67 3.03
N ASP A 71 -0.72 13.11 1.96
CA ASP A 71 -1.19 14.23 1.13
C ASP A 71 -2.45 13.85 0.33
N TYR A 72 -2.49 12.60 -0.13
CA TYR A 72 -3.55 12.11 -1.01
C TYR A 72 -4.11 10.77 -0.56
N LYS A 73 -5.31 10.49 -1.04
CA LYS A 73 -5.98 9.21 -0.91
C LYS A 73 -6.19 8.60 -2.29
N LEU A 74 -5.85 7.32 -2.41
CA LEU A 74 -5.97 6.52 -3.61
C LEU A 74 -7.07 5.48 -3.41
N SER A 75 -8.10 5.52 -4.24
CA SER A 75 -9.12 4.48 -4.30
C SER A 75 -8.93 3.62 -5.55
N PHE A 76 -8.55 2.37 -5.36
CA PHE A 76 -8.47 1.35 -6.42
C PHE A 76 -9.87 0.80 -6.65
N ARG A 77 -10.38 0.93 -7.88
CA ARG A 77 -11.80 0.65 -8.17
C ARG A 77 -12.00 -0.35 -9.31
N SER A 78 -13.03 -1.16 -9.18
CA SER A 78 -13.51 -2.08 -10.22
C SER A 78 -14.16 -1.31 -11.39
N GLU A 79 -14.45 -2.00 -12.50
CA GLU A 79 -15.17 -1.40 -13.63
C GLU A 79 -16.55 -0.83 -13.21
N ARG A 80 -17.18 -1.49 -12.22
CA ARG A 80 -18.46 -1.09 -11.62
C ARG A 80 -18.32 0.02 -10.57
N ASN A 81 -17.14 0.62 -10.46
CA ASN A 81 -16.82 1.70 -9.54
C ASN A 81 -16.82 1.32 -8.05
N GLU A 82 -16.77 0.03 -7.73
CA GLU A 82 -16.66 -0.46 -6.35
C GLU A 82 -15.23 -0.26 -5.84
N VAL A 83 -15.07 0.17 -4.59
CA VAL A 83 -13.73 0.31 -3.97
C VAL A 83 -13.21 -1.07 -3.58
N ILE A 84 -12.07 -1.44 -4.14
CA ILE A 84 -11.37 -2.71 -3.87
C ILE A 84 -10.33 -2.51 -2.77
N LEU A 85 -9.62 -1.38 -2.82
CA LEU A 85 -8.58 -1.02 -1.87
C LEU A 85 -8.51 0.50 -1.77
N GLU A 86 -8.29 1.00 -0.56
CA GLU A 86 -8.00 2.41 -0.30
C GLU A 86 -6.65 2.54 0.41
N LEU A 87 -5.82 3.46 -0.07
CA LEU A 87 -4.49 3.76 0.48
C LEU A 87 -4.28 5.26 0.61
N GLY A 88 -3.58 5.66 1.66
CA GLY A 88 -2.90 6.95 1.71
C GLY A 88 -1.68 6.98 0.80
N TYR A 89 -1.39 8.16 0.25
CA TYR A 89 -0.22 8.41 -0.59
C TYR A 89 0.50 9.69 -0.17
N TYR A 90 1.80 9.57 0.11
CA TYR A 90 2.70 10.68 0.39
C TYR A 90 3.43 11.11 -0.88
N ILE A 91 3.44 12.41 -1.18
CA ILE A 91 4.19 12.96 -2.32
C ILE A 91 5.68 12.69 -2.14
N GLN A 92 6.18 13.01 -0.94
CA GLN A 92 7.55 12.72 -0.56
C GLN A 92 7.60 11.31 0.04
N PRO A 93 8.51 10.44 -0.40
CA PRO A 93 8.62 9.11 0.18
C PRO A 93 9.02 9.24 1.66
N LEU A 94 8.46 8.37 2.49
CA LEU A 94 8.87 8.21 3.88
C LEU A 94 9.80 7.02 4.00
N ASP A 95 10.73 7.09 4.95
CA ASP A 95 11.59 5.98 5.35
C ASP A 95 11.19 5.51 6.76
N LEU A 96 10.54 4.36 6.85
CA LEU A 96 10.07 3.78 8.11
C LEU A 96 10.68 2.38 8.28
N ASP A 97 11.40 2.16 9.38
CA ASP A 97 12.06 0.89 9.72
C ASP A 97 12.88 0.27 8.58
N GLY A 98 13.61 1.12 7.84
CA GLY A 98 14.46 0.71 6.73
C GLY A 98 13.71 0.36 5.43
N ILE A 99 12.42 0.69 5.35
CA ILE A 99 11.60 0.62 4.15
C ILE A 99 11.28 2.03 3.67
N SER A 100 11.58 2.31 2.40
CA SER A 100 11.21 3.55 1.72
C SER A 100 9.96 3.35 0.87
N GLY A 101 9.03 4.30 0.88
CA GLY A 101 7.84 4.21 0.04
C GLY A 101 6.88 5.40 0.13
N HIS A 102 5.79 5.29 -0.61
CA HIS A 102 4.77 6.35 -0.70
C HIS A 102 3.43 5.96 -0.11
N TYR A 103 3.18 4.68 0.17
CA TYR A 103 1.84 4.18 0.40
C TYR A 103 1.63 3.74 1.84
N TRP A 104 0.43 4.03 2.37
CA TRP A 104 0.04 3.64 3.71
C TRP A 104 -1.41 3.14 3.73
N SER A 105 -1.65 2.05 4.46
CA SER A 105 -2.98 1.51 4.72
C SER A 105 -3.37 1.85 6.14
N SER A 106 -4.30 2.79 6.30
CA SER A 106 -4.89 3.13 7.60
C SER A 106 -5.73 1.98 8.16
N GLU A 107 -6.43 1.23 7.31
CA GLU A 107 -7.23 0.07 7.72
C GLU A 107 -6.40 -1.01 8.42
N LYS A 108 -5.14 -1.19 7.98
CA LYS A 108 -4.25 -2.26 8.47
C LYS A 108 -3.09 -1.75 9.32
N ASP A 109 -2.99 -0.43 9.53
CA ASP A 109 -1.82 0.24 10.09
C ASP A 109 -0.51 -0.22 9.44
N LEU A 110 -0.44 -0.26 8.10
CA LEU A 110 0.74 -0.72 7.36
C LEU A 110 1.31 0.36 6.45
N PHE A 111 2.61 0.60 6.55
CA PHE A 111 3.37 1.33 5.54
C PHE A 111 3.96 0.35 4.51
N ILE A 112 3.96 0.75 3.24
CA ILE A 112 4.20 -0.15 2.10
C ILE A 112 5.37 0.39 1.27
N GLY A 113 6.43 -0.40 1.23
CA GLY A 113 7.67 -0.09 0.52
C GLY A 113 7.58 -0.28 -0.98
N SER A 114 7.08 0.74 -1.68
CA SER A 114 7.08 0.80 -3.14
C SER A 114 7.71 2.10 -3.61
N SER A 115 8.64 1.98 -4.56
CA SER A 115 9.28 3.10 -5.26
C SER A 115 8.49 3.56 -6.48
N VAL A 116 7.33 2.96 -6.77
CA VAL A 116 6.48 3.39 -7.89
C VAL A 116 5.73 4.64 -7.44
N ALA A 117 6.23 5.79 -7.86
CA ALA A 117 5.57 7.07 -7.64
C ALA A 117 4.43 7.28 -8.65
N ILE A 118 3.40 7.97 -8.20
CA ILE A 118 2.31 8.46 -9.04
C ILE A 118 2.55 9.93 -9.35
N GLU A 119 2.52 10.27 -10.63
CA GLU A 119 2.55 11.66 -11.08
C GLU A 119 1.18 12.29 -10.85
N ILE A 120 1.12 13.26 -9.94
CA ILE A 120 -0.09 14.00 -9.61
C ILE A 120 0.10 15.43 -10.16
N PRO A 121 -0.74 15.88 -11.11
CA PRO A 121 -0.68 17.24 -11.62
C PRO A 121 -0.80 18.25 -10.47
N GLN A 122 0.08 19.25 -10.47
CA GLN A 122 0.03 20.39 -9.54
C GLN A 122 -0.97 21.43 -10.00
#